data_AF-A0A963H674-F1
#
_entry.id   AF-A0A963H674-F1
#
_cell.length_a   1.000
_cell.length_b   1.000
_cell.length_c   1.000
_cell.angle_alpha   90.00
_cell.angle_beta   90.00
_cell.angle_gamma   90.00
#
_symmetry.space_group_name_H-M   'P 1'
#
loop_
_entity.id
_entity.type
_entity.pdbx_description
1 polymer ?
#
loop_
_entity_poly.entity_id
_entity_poly.type
_entity_poly.pdbx_seq_one_letter_code
_entity_poly.pdbx_strand_id
1 'polypeptide(L)'
;MPDIMPRSLDGLVVGEITADREFRQWSRIGMLVLLLTFGVAVAWSFAAPLASAVVAPAVVKVDSNRKKVQHQEGGVIKQILVRDGDRVSAGDVLVRLDETRAGASAGLIQAQYDAALALRARLEAERDRSAAIEWPPEWAARSAEPALAELRATQQTQFAARRASIVGQLSILDKQIASKRSEIQGLQGQRAAKTAQLDSLRTELDGLT
;
A
#
# COMPACT_ATOMS: atom_id res chain seq x y z
N MET A 1 115.09 -0.19 104.68
CA MET A 1 115.45 -0.25 103.24
C MET A 1 116.41 -1.40 103.04
N PRO A 2 116.38 -2.16 101.92
CA PRO A 2 115.69 -1.94 100.63
C PRO A 2 114.48 -2.90 100.45
N ASP A 3 113.46 -2.68 99.62
CA ASP A 3 113.29 -2.24 98.22
C ASP A 3 113.24 -3.41 97.20
N ILE A 4 112.23 -3.34 96.31
CA ILE A 4 112.17 -3.72 94.88
C ILE A 4 110.88 -4.51 94.47
N MET A 5 110.10 -3.85 93.61
CA MET A 5 108.91 -4.22 92.79
C MET A 5 109.20 -5.27 91.65
N PRO A 6 108.34 -5.56 90.63
CA PRO A 6 106.92 -6.00 90.56
C PRO A 6 106.65 -7.10 89.46
N ARG A 7 105.35 -7.35 89.12
CA ARG A 7 104.73 -8.12 87.98
C ARG A 7 104.35 -9.58 88.27
N SER A 8 103.27 -10.18 87.75
CA SER A 8 102.33 -9.87 86.65
C SER A 8 100.92 -10.45 86.93
N LEU A 9 99.92 -9.92 86.25
CA LEU A 9 98.54 -10.41 86.17
C LEU A 9 98.49 -11.68 85.31
N ASP A 10 97.91 -12.78 85.81
CA ASP A 10 97.36 -13.87 85.00
C ASP A 10 96.40 -14.72 85.84
N GLY A 11 95.17 -14.90 85.36
CA GLY A 11 94.20 -15.80 86.00
C GLY A 11 92.75 -15.33 86.04
N LEU A 12 92.27 -14.63 85.00
CA LEU A 12 90.84 -14.48 84.74
C LEU A 12 90.29 -15.86 84.36
N VAL A 13 89.71 -16.56 85.34
CA VAL A 13 88.94 -17.78 85.10
C VAL A 13 87.58 -17.37 84.54
N VAL A 14 87.45 -17.49 83.22
CA VAL A 14 86.19 -17.39 82.48
C VAL A 14 85.28 -18.52 82.97
N GLY A 15 84.21 -18.15 83.67
CA GLY A 15 83.13 -19.06 84.03
C GLY A 15 82.47 -19.61 82.77
N GLU A 16 82.45 -20.94 82.69
CA GLU A 16 81.85 -21.74 81.63
C GLU A 16 80.38 -21.34 81.40
N ILE A 17 80.08 -20.85 80.19
CA ILE A 17 78.74 -20.42 79.79
C ILE A 17 77.83 -21.65 79.70
N THR A 18 76.96 -21.84 80.68
CA THR A 18 75.88 -22.83 80.66
C THR A 18 74.64 -22.30 79.93
N ALA A 19 74.80 -21.76 78.71
CA ALA A 19 73.71 -21.10 77.95
C ALA A 19 72.96 -22.01 76.96
N ASP A 20 73.18 -23.33 76.93
CA ASP A 20 72.62 -24.18 75.87
C ASP A 20 71.25 -24.79 76.19
N ARG A 21 70.88 -24.90 77.46
CA ARG A 21 69.60 -25.53 77.86
C ARG A 21 68.43 -24.54 77.90
N GLU A 22 68.63 -23.34 78.43
CA GLU A 22 67.55 -22.36 78.53
C GLU A 22 67.17 -21.74 77.18
N PHE A 23 68.15 -21.32 76.36
CA PHE A 23 67.89 -20.75 75.02
C PHE A 23 67.14 -21.70 74.09
N ARG A 24 67.46 -23.00 74.18
CA ARG A 24 66.83 -24.06 73.37
C ARG A 24 65.39 -24.35 73.81
N GLN A 25 65.03 -24.07 75.07
CA GLN A 25 63.67 -24.22 75.57
C GLN A 25 62.78 -23.05 75.14
N TRP A 26 63.28 -21.81 75.22
CA TRP A 26 62.58 -20.61 74.73
C TRP A 26 62.41 -20.60 73.20
N SER A 27 63.41 -21.05 72.44
CA SER A 27 63.32 -21.17 70.98
C SER A 27 62.27 -22.19 70.53
N ARG A 28 62.14 -23.33 71.24
CA ARG A 28 61.08 -24.32 70.96
C ARG A 28 59.69 -23.76 71.26
N ILE A 29 59.53 -23.01 72.34
CA ILE A 29 58.26 -22.35 72.67
C ILE A 29 57.90 -21.34 71.58
N GLY A 30 58.85 -20.51 71.14
CA GLY A 30 58.63 -19.56 70.04
C GLY A 30 58.25 -20.25 68.72
N MET A 31 58.91 -21.36 68.37
CA MET A 31 58.58 -22.13 67.17
C MET A 31 57.21 -22.80 67.25
N LEU A 32 56.80 -23.27 68.43
CA LEU A 32 55.49 -23.87 68.65
C LEU A 32 54.37 -22.82 68.54
N VAL A 33 54.57 -21.62 69.09
CA VAL A 33 53.64 -20.50 68.94
C VAL A 33 53.51 -20.07 67.48
N LEU A 34 54.62 -19.99 66.74
CA LEU A 34 54.61 -19.66 65.32
C LEU A 34 53.80 -20.68 64.53
N LEU A 35 54.09 -21.98 64.72
CA LEU A 35 53.39 -23.07 64.04
C LEU A 35 51.91 -23.10 64.36
N LEU A 36 51.54 -22.86 65.63
CA LEU A 36 50.15 -22.80 66.05
C LEU A 36 49.42 -21.62 65.39
N THR A 37 50.04 -20.44 65.36
CA THR A 37 49.43 -19.23 64.78
C THR A 37 49.24 -19.39 63.27
N PHE A 38 50.26 -19.87 62.55
CA PHE A 38 50.17 -20.14 61.12
C PHE A 38 49.16 -21.26 60.82
N GLY A 39 49.17 -22.33 61.61
CA GLY A 39 48.24 -23.45 61.45
C GLY A 39 46.78 -23.01 61.58
N VAL A 40 46.48 -22.18 62.58
CA VAL A 40 45.13 -21.63 62.78
C VAL A 40 44.73 -20.70 61.62
N ALA A 41 45.63 -19.83 61.16
CA ALA A 41 45.34 -18.91 60.05
C ALA A 41 45.06 -19.65 58.73
N VAL A 42 45.84 -20.68 58.42
CA VAL A 42 45.64 -21.51 57.23
C VAL A 42 44.33 -22.29 57.32
N ALA A 43 44.06 -22.94 58.46
CA ALA A 43 42.82 -23.69 58.67
C ALA A 43 41.59 -22.78 58.53
N TRP A 44 41.65 -21.55 59.04
CA TRP A 44 40.59 -20.56 58.90
C TRP A 44 40.42 -20.09 57.45
N SER A 45 41.50 -19.84 56.71
CA SER A 45 41.43 -19.42 55.30
C SER A 45 40.80 -20.46 54.37
N PHE A 46 40.96 -21.76 54.67
CA PHE A 46 40.29 -22.84 53.92
C PHE A 46 38.79 -22.92 54.22
N ALA A 47 38.38 -22.58 55.44
CA ALA A 47 36.99 -22.65 55.88
C ALA A 47 36.19 -21.37 55.57
N ALA A 48 36.84 -20.26 55.21
CA ALA A 48 36.21 -18.99 54.96
C ALA A 48 35.61 -18.92 53.53
N PRO A 49 34.28 -18.94 53.36
CA PRO A 49 33.66 -18.82 52.04
C PRO A 49 33.83 -17.40 51.50
N LEU A 50 34.46 -17.27 50.32
CA LEU A 50 34.46 -16.00 49.58
C LEU A 50 33.13 -15.84 48.83
N ALA A 51 32.20 -15.10 49.44
CA ALA A 51 30.97 -14.70 48.76
C ALA A 51 31.29 -13.60 47.73
N SER A 52 31.40 -13.97 46.45
CA SER A 52 31.48 -13.02 45.34
C SER A 52 30.10 -12.90 44.69
N ALA A 53 29.47 -11.74 44.83
CA ALA A 53 28.25 -11.41 44.11
C ALA A 53 28.60 -10.43 42.99
N VAL A 54 28.53 -10.90 41.73
CA VAL A 54 28.68 -10.05 40.56
C VAL A 54 27.30 -9.50 40.21
N VAL A 55 27.06 -8.23 40.49
CA VAL A 55 25.87 -7.52 40.04
C VAL A 55 26.10 -7.09 38.59
N ALA A 56 25.59 -7.86 37.64
CA ALA A 56 25.60 -7.51 36.22
C ALA A 56 24.28 -6.78 35.86
N PRO A 57 24.32 -5.46 35.57
CA PRO A 57 23.13 -4.76 35.11
C PRO A 57 22.75 -5.29 33.72
N ALA A 58 21.64 -6.03 33.63
CA ALA A 58 21.04 -6.46 32.38
C ALA A 58 19.85 -5.55 32.04
N VAL A 59 19.78 -5.07 30.80
CA VAL A 59 18.65 -4.30 30.29
C VAL A 59 17.96 -5.12 29.22
N VAL A 60 16.69 -5.44 29.45
CA VAL A 60 15.83 -6.07 28.44
C VAL A 60 15.42 -4.99 27.44
N LYS A 61 16.02 -5.04 26.24
CA LYS A 61 15.63 -4.16 25.13
C LYS A 61 14.70 -4.94 24.21
N VAL A 62 13.46 -4.47 24.09
CA VAL A 62 12.51 -5.02 23.12
C VAL A 62 13.05 -4.67 21.74
N ASP A 63 13.23 -5.67 20.86
CA ASP A 63 13.54 -5.45 19.44
C ASP A 63 12.29 -4.90 18.75
N SER A 64 11.97 -3.63 19.04
CA SER A 64 10.77 -2.97 18.54
C SER A 64 11.04 -2.42 17.15
N ASN A 65 10.71 -3.21 16.14
CA ASN A 65 10.53 -2.73 14.77
C ASN A 65 9.22 -1.92 14.67
N ARG A 66 9.16 -0.76 15.34
CA ARG A 66 7.97 0.10 15.35
C ARG A 66 7.76 0.72 13.97
N LYS A 67 6.94 0.10 13.14
CA LYS A 67 6.51 0.64 11.85
C LYS A 67 5.34 1.61 12.08
N LYS A 68 5.49 2.86 11.64
CA LYS A 68 4.39 3.84 11.65
C LYS A 68 3.42 3.46 10.53
N VAL A 69 2.17 3.15 10.89
CA VAL A 69 1.08 2.95 9.93
C VAL A 69 0.40 4.31 9.74
N GLN A 70 0.52 4.87 8.54
CA GLN A 70 -0.05 6.17 8.18
C GLN A 70 -0.90 5.99 6.92
N HIS A 71 -2.13 6.52 6.90
CA HIS A 71 -2.93 6.52 5.68
C HIS A 71 -2.27 7.44 4.61
N GLN A 72 -2.36 7.10 3.33
CA GLN A 72 -1.77 7.94 2.27
C GLN A 72 -2.63 9.15 1.90
N GLU A 73 -3.97 9.05 1.97
CA GLU A 73 -4.86 10.06 1.39
C GLU A 73 -5.45 11.09 2.38
N GLY A 74 -5.46 10.83 3.70
CA GLY A 74 -6.26 11.66 4.62
C GLY A 74 -7.68 11.14 4.74
N GLY A 75 -8.32 11.33 5.90
CA GLY A 75 -9.72 11.00 6.08
C GLY A 75 -10.21 11.23 7.51
N VAL A 76 -11.52 11.39 7.67
CA VAL A 76 -12.14 11.42 9.00
C VAL A 76 -12.19 9.98 9.52
N ILE A 77 -11.70 9.73 10.73
CA ILE A 77 -11.79 8.41 11.35
C ILE A 77 -13.23 8.18 11.80
N LYS A 78 -13.87 7.14 11.27
CA LYS A 78 -15.21 6.71 11.71
C LYS A 78 -15.13 5.81 12.93
N GLN A 79 -14.18 4.88 12.95
CA GLN A 79 -14.01 3.94 14.05
C GLN A 79 -12.57 3.45 14.15
N ILE A 80 -12.06 3.33 15.38
CA ILE A 80 -10.80 2.62 15.70
C ILE A 80 -11.20 1.26 16.27
N LEU A 81 -10.68 0.18 15.68
CA LEU A 81 -11.07 -1.20 15.97
C LEU A 81 -10.13 -1.92 16.94
N VAL A 82 -9.04 -1.27 17.33
CA VAL A 82 -7.98 -1.83 18.19
C VAL A 82 -7.65 -0.88 19.34
N ARG A 83 -7.12 -1.43 20.43
CA ARG A 83 -6.67 -0.69 21.61
C ARG A 83 -5.18 -0.89 21.83
N ASP A 84 -4.59 0.00 22.63
CA ASP A 84 -3.19 -0.12 23.02
C ASP A 84 -2.94 -1.46 23.73
N GLY A 85 -1.98 -2.23 23.19
CA GLY A 85 -1.62 -3.56 23.71
C GLY A 85 -2.30 -4.74 23.00
N ASP A 86 -3.24 -4.49 22.08
CA ASP A 86 -3.85 -5.56 21.29
C ASP A 86 -2.84 -6.19 20.32
N ARG A 87 -2.86 -7.53 20.22
CA ARG A 87 -2.09 -8.27 19.22
C ARG A 87 -2.83 -8.24 17.89
N VAL A 88 -2.17 -7.75 16.86
CA VAL A 88 -2.72 -7.64 15.50
C VAL A 88 -1.83 -8.39 14.51
N SER A 89 -2.46 -8.96 13.49
CA SER A 89 -1.83 -9.65 12.37
C SER A 89 -1.80 -8.76 11.13
N ALA A 90 -0.94 -9.12 10.17
CA ALA A 90 -0.90 -8.41 8.89
C ALA A 90 -2.22 -8.59 8.13
N GLY A 91 -2.83 -7.48 7.70
CA GLY A 91 -4.12 -7.47 7.00
C GLY A 91 -5.31 -7.14 7.91
N ASP A 92 -5.12 -7.08 9.23
CA ASP A 92 -6.18 -6.72 10.16
C ASP A 92 -6.62 -5.27 9.97
N VAL A 93 -7.93 -5.03 9.97
CA VAL A 93 -8.50 -3.69 9.86
C VAL A 93 -8.35 -2.99 11.22
N LEU A 94 -7.42 -2.05 11.29
CA LEU A 94 -7.14 -1.30 12.54
C LEU A 94 -8.07 -0.09 12.71
N VAL A 95 -8.37 0.59 11.60
CA VAL A 95 -9.13 1.84 11.57
C VAL A 95 -10.05 1.83 10.36
N ARG A 96 -11.29 2.28 10.55
CA ARG A 96 -12.26 2.53 9.48
C ARG A 96 -12.41 4.03 9.30
N LEU A 97 -12.23 4.50 8.07
CA LEU A 97 -12.44 5.90 7.70
C LEU A 97 -13.91 6.15 7.35
N ASP A 98 -14.32 7.42 7.35
CA ASP A 98 -15.62 7.85 6.87
C ASP A 98 -15.67 7.73 5.34
N GLU A 99 -16.49 6.80 4.88
CA GLU A 99 -16.67 6.49 3.45
C GLU A 99 -17.62 7.47 2.75
N THR A 100 -18.24 8.43 3.43
CA THR A 100 -19.28 9.29 2.83
C THR A 100 -18.76 10.07 1.62
N ARG A 101 -17.58 10.69 1.74
CA ARG A 101 -16.99 11.47 0.64
C ARG A 101 -16.47 10.56 -0.49
N ALA A 102 -15.76 9.49 -0.13
CA ALA A 102 -15.20 8.56 -1.11
C ALA A 102 -16.30 7.81 -1.87
N GLY A 103 -17.36 7.38 -1.16
CA GLY A 103 -18.53 6.72 -1.72
C GLY A 103 -19.34 7.64 -2.64
N ALA A 104 -19.54 8.91 -2.27
CA ALA A 104 -20.19 9.88 -3.15
C ALA A 104 -19.39 10.10 -4.45
N SER A 105 -18.06 10.25 -4.36
CA SER A 105 -17.19 10.38 -5.53
C SER A 105 -17.21 9.13 -6.40
N ALA A 106 -17.14 7.94 -5.79
CA ALA A 106 -17.21 6.67 -6.51
C ALA A 106 -18.56 6.51 -7.23
N GLY A 107 -19.68 6.82 -6.56
CA GLY A 107 -21.02 6.77 -7.16
C GLY A 107 -21.17 7.75 -8.33
N LEU A 108 -20.61 8.96 -8.22
CA LEU A 108 -20.61 9.94 -9.31
C LEU A 108 -19.81 9.44 -10.52
N ILE A 109 -18.60 8.90 -10.29
CA ILE A 109 -17.76 8.35 -11.37
C ILE A 109 -18.46 7.17 -12.02
N GLN A 110 -19.07 6.30 -11.23
CA GLN A 110 -19.82 5.14 -11.73
C GLN A 110 -21.00 5.59 -12.62
N ALA A 111 -21.76 6.59 -12.19
CA ALA A 111 -22.86 7.14 -12.98
C ALA A 111 -22.38 7.76 -14.30
N GLN A 112 -21.26 8.50 -14.29
CA GLN A 112 -20.65 9.05 -15.50
C GLN A 112 -20.15 7.96 -16.45
N TYR A 113 -19.54 6.93 -15.91
CA TYR A 113 -19.06 5.77 -16.66
C TYR A 113 -20.22 5.04 -17.35
N ASP A 114 -21.29 4.75 -16.61
CA ASP A 114 -22.48 4.12 -17.15
C ASP A 114 -23.14 5.02 -18.23
N ALA A 115 -23.25 6.33 -18.00
CA ALA A 115 -23.73 7.27 -19.02
C ALA A 115 -22.90 7.24 -20.31
N ALA A 116 -21.57 7.22 -20.19
CA ALA A 116 -20.65 7.19 -21.32
C ALA A 116 -20.78 5.88 -22.12
N LEU A 117 -20.94 4.74 -21.44
CA LEU A 117 -21.15 3.44 -22.09
C LEU A 117 -22.47 3.39 -22.85
N ALA A 118 -23.54 3.91 -22.26
CA ALA A 118 -24.85 3.97 -22.91
C ALA A 118 -24.79 4.81 -24.19
N LEU A 119 -24.10 5.96 -24.10
CA LEU A 119 -23.88 6.84 -25.25
C LEU A 119 -23.06 6.13 -26.32
N ARG A 120 -21.96 5.47 -25.94
CA ARG A 120 -21.12 4.70 -26.86
C ARG A 120 -21.93 3.63 -27.58
N ALA A 121 -22.68 2.81 -26.85
CA ALA A 121 -23.51 1.75 -27.41
C ALA A 121 -24.52 2.30 -28.43
N ARG A 122 -25.19 3.43 -28.12
CA ARG A 122 -26.08 4.10 -29.08
C ARG A 122 -25.33 4.56 -30.33
N LEU A 123 -24.18 5.20 -30.16
CA LEU A 123 -23.40 5.74 -31.28
C LEU A 123 -22.83 4.64 -32.18
N GLU A 124 -22.40 3.52 -31.60
CA GLU A 124 -21.98 2.33 -32.36
C GLU A 124 -23.16 1.77 -33.16
N ALA A 125 -24.34 1.62 -32.56
CA ALA A 125 -25.55 1.20 -33.26
C ALA A 125 -25.98 2.17 -34.39
N GLU A 126 -25.83 3.49 -34.19
CA GLU A 126 -26.10 4.49 -35.23
C GLU A 126 -25.10 4.43 -36.37
N ARG A 127 -23.80 4.30 -36.05
CA ARG A 127 -22.72 4.17 -37.04
C ARG A 127 -22.95 2.96 -37.94
N ASP A 128 -23.27 1.83 -37.32
CA ASP A 128 -23.42 0.55 -38.01
C ASP A 128 -24.82 0.37 -38.62
N ARG A 129 -25.71 1.35 -38.41
CA ARG A 129 -27.12 1.33 -38.84
C ARG A 129 -27.87 0.10 -38.33
N SER A 130 -27.52 -0.35 -37.14
CA SER A 130 -28.13 -1.50 -36.47
C SER A 130 -29.62 -1.27 -36.22
N ALA A 131 -30.39 -2.36 -36.13
CA ALA A 131 -31.82 -2.27 -35.84
C ALA A 131 -32.10 -1.89 -34.38
N ALA A 132 -31.17 -2.20 -33.47
CA ALA A 132 -31.27 -1.99 -32.03
C ALA A 132 -29.89 -1.65 -31.43
N ILE A 133 -29.92 -1.11 -30.21
CA ILE A 133 -28.71 -0.87 -29.41
C ILE A 133 -28.31 -2.18 -28.72
N GLU A 134 -27.06 -2.57 -28.88
CA GLU A 134 -26.46 -3.65 -28.09
C GLU A 134 -25.87 -3.07 -26.80
N TRP A 135 -26.35 -3.54 -25.65
CA TRP A 135 -25.92 -3.00 -24.36
C TRP A 135 -24.61 -3.64 -23.87
N PRO A 136 -23.78 -2.89 -23.12
CA PRO A 136 -22.56 -3.42 -22.53
C PRO A 136 -22.81 -4.67 -21.67
N PRO A 137 -21.98 -5.73 -21.78
CA PRO A 137 -22.18 -6.99 -21.06
C PRO A 137 -22.05 -6.84 -19.54
N GLU A 138 -21.23 -5.89 -19.08
CA GLU A 138 -21.05 -5.52 -17.67
C GLU A 138 -22.31 -4.99 -16.99
N TRP A 139 -23.34 -4.61 -17.75
CA TRP A 139 -24.65 -4.24 -17.21
C TRP A 139 -25.55 -5.44 -16.94
N ALA A 140 -25.23 -6.64 -17.44
CA ALA A 140 -26.09 -7.81 -17.27
C ALA A 140 -26.40 -8.11 -15.80
N ALA A 141 -25.36 -8.08 -14.95
CA ALA A 141 -25.48 -8.30 -13.50
C ALA A 141 -26.23 -7.17 -12.77
N ARG A 142 -26.23 -5.95 -13.33
CA ARG A 142 -26.83 -4.74 -12.75
C ARG A 142 -28.13 -4.33 -13.43
N SER A 143 -28.69 -5.18 -14.29
CA SER A 143 -29.80 -4.85 -15.18
C SER A 143 -31.11 -4.47 -14.47
N ALA A 144 -31.26 -4.83 -13.19
CA ALA A 144 -32.40 -4.46 -12.35
C ALA A 144 -32.25 -3.08 -11.67
N GLU A 145 -31.10 -2.42 -11.79
CA GLU A 145 -30.89 -1.10 -11.19
C GLU A 145 -31.77 -0.03 -11.89
N PRO A 146 -32.58 0.74 -11.14
CA PRO A 146 -33.47 1.74 -11.71
C PRO A 146 -32.73 2.80 -12.54
N ALA A 147 -31.55 3.24 -12.09
CA ALA A 147 -30.74 4.23 -12.80
C ALA A 147 -30.32 3.73 -14.20
N LEU A 148 -29.95 2.46 -14.33
CA LEU A 148 -29.61 1.86 -15.63
C LEU A 148 -30.86 1.65 -16.50
N ALA A 149 -32.02 1.37 -15.91
CA ALA A 149 -33.27 1.28 -16.65
C ALA A 149 -33.67 2.64 -17.26
N GLU A 150 -33.58 3.72 -16.49
CA GLU A 150 -33.85 5.09 -16.95
C GLU A 150 -32.88 5.52 -18.07
N LEU A 151 -31.59 5.23 -17.88
CA LEU A 151 -30.56 5.55 -18.86
C LEU A 151 -30.78 4.79 -20.19
N ARG A 152 -31.13 3.50 -20.12
CA ARG A 152 -31.49 2.70 -21.32
C ARG A 152 -32.70 3.27 -22.04
N ALA A 153 -33.77 3.58 -21.30
CA ALA A 153 -35.00 4.13 -21.87
C ALA A 153 -34.74 5.47 -22.57
N THR A 154 -33.94 6.33 -21.95
CA THR A 154 -33.54 7.63 -22.52
C THR A 154 -32.76 7.44 -23.83
N GLN A 155 -31.73 6.59 -23.84
CA GLN A 155 -30.93 6.34 -25.05
C GLN A 155 -31.74 5.66 -26.16
N GLN A 156 -32.62 4.73 -25.82
CA GLN A 156 -33.53 4.08 -26.80
C GLN A 156 -34.46 5.09 -27.45
N THR A 157 -35.04 6.00 -26.67
CA THR A 157 -35.91 7.05 -27.19
C THR A 157 -35.16 7.95 -28.17
N GLN A 158 -33.94 8.36 -27.82
CA GLN A 158 -33.09 9.17 -28.71
C GLN A 158 -32.72 8.43 -30.00
N PHE A 159 -32.35 7.16 -29.89
CA PHE A 159 -32.01 6.31 -31.03
C PHE A 159 -33.20 6.15 -31.99
N ALA A 160 -34.38 5.83 -31.45
CA ALA A 160 -35.60 5.68 -32.24
C ALA A 160 -35.98 6.99 -32.94
N ALA A 161 -35.91 8.13 -32.24
CA ALA A 161 -36.21 9.44 -32.82
C ALA A 161 -35.25 9.81 -33.96
N ARG A 162 -33.94 9.58 -33.78
CA ARG A 162 -32.93 9.83 -34.83
C ARG A 162 -33.15 8.96 -36.06
N ARG A 163 -33.38 7.67 -35.85
CA ARG A 163 -33.66 6.73 -36.94
C ARG A 163 -34.94 7.11 -37.69
N ALA A 164 -36.01 7.47 -36.98
CA ALA A 164 -37.26 7.94 -37.58
C ALA A 164 -37.05 9.21 -38.43
N SER A 165 -36.26 10.16 -37.93
CA SER A 165 -35.92 11.39 -38.68
C SER A 165 -35.17 11.08 -39.98
N ILE A 166 -34.15 10.21 -39.92
CA ILE A 166 -33.39 9.80 -41.12
C ILE A 166 -34.30 9.10 -42.13
N VAL A 167 -35.12 8.15 -41.68
CA VAL A 167 -36.08 7.44 -42.56
C VAL A 167 -37.10 8.41 -43.18
N GLY A 168 -37.59 9.37 -42.40
CA GLY A 168 -38.48 10.41 -42.89
C GLY A 168 -37.85 11.28 -43.97
N GLN A 169 -36.60 11.71 -43.76
CA GLN A 169 -35.84 12.50 -44.76
C GLN A 169 -35.62 11.71 -46.05
N LEU A 170 -35.23 10.43 -45.95
CA LEU A 170 -35.10 9.55 -47.11
C LEU A 170 -36.41 9.42 -47.88
N SER A 171 -37.53 9.23 -47.18
CA SER A 171 -38.85 9.15 -47.83
C SER A 171 -39.23 10.44 -48.59
N ILE A 172 -38.88 11.60 -48.05
CA ILE A 172 -39.10 12.89 -48.73
C ILE A 172 -38.24 12.97 -50.00
N LEU A 173 -36.96 12.62 -49.91
CA LEU A 173 -36.05 12.61 -51.06
C LEU A 173 -36.54 11.65 -52.15
N ASP A 174 -37.00 10.45 -51.79
CA ASP A 174 -37.55 9.48 -52.72
C ASP A 174 -38.78 10.04 -53.46
N LYS A 175 -39.67 10.73 -52.74
CA LYS A 175 -40.84 11.42 -53.33
C LYS A 175 -40.42 12.55 -54.27
N GLN A 176 -39.39 13.31 -53.93
CA GLN A 176 -38.86 14.37 -54.80
C GLN A 176 -38.25 13.78 -56.08
N ILE A 177 -37.49 12.68 -55.98
CA ILE A 177 -36.95 11.96 -57.13
C ILE A 177 -38.08 11.47 -58.05
N ALA A 178 -39.13 10.87 -57.47
CA ALA A 178 -40.29 10.40 -58.23
C ALA A 178 -41.02 11.56 -58.94
N SER A 179 -41.24 12.68 -58.24
CA SER A 179 -41.87 13.89 -58.81
C SER A 179 -41.04 14.45 -59.97
N LYS A 180 -39.72 14.57 -59.80
CA LYS A 180 -38.82 15.05 -60.85
C LYS A 180 -38.78 14.12 -62.06
N ARG A 181 -38.85 12.80 -61.88
CA ARG A 181 -38.98 11.84 -62.99
C ARG A 181 -40.26 12.06 -63.79
N SER A 182 -41.39 12.29 -63.10
CA SER A 182 -42.66 12.61 -63.75
C SER A 182 -42.59 13.94 -64.53
N GLU A 183 -41.97 14.97 -63.96
CA GLU A 183 -41.73 16.26 -64.63
C GLU A 183 -40.89 16.09 -65.90
N ILE A 184 -39.79 15.32 -65.84
CA ILE A 184 -38.95 15.00 -67.00
C ILE A 184 -39.79 14.31 -68.09
N GLN A 185 -40.60 13.32 -67.73
CA GLN A 185 -41.45 12.62 -68.68
C GLN A 185 -42.47 13.55 -69.35
N GLY A 186 -43.09 14.45 -68.57
CA GLY A 186 -44.01 15.47 -69.09
C GLY A 186 -43.32 16.42 -70.08
N LEU A 187 -42.14 16.92 -69.73
CA LEU A 187 -41.35 17.80 -70.60
C LEU A 187 -40.87 17.11 -71.88
N GLN A 188 -40.51 15.82 -71.81
CA GLN A 188 -40.19 15.02 -73.00
C GLN A 188 -41.39 14.89 -73.94
N GLY A 189 -42.58 14.66 -73.39
CA GLY A 189 -43.84 14.65 -74.15
C GLY A 189 -44.11 16.00 -74.84
N GLN A 190 -43.95 17.11 -74.12
CA GLN A 190 -44.09 18.46 -74.70
C GLN A 190 -43.07 18.72 -75.81
N ARG A 191 -41.81 18.31 -75.61
CA ARG A 191 -40.75 18.42 -76.62
C ARG A 191 -41.14 17.66 -77.89
N ALA A 192 -41.57 16.40 -77.74
CA ALA A 192 -41.98 15.57 -78.88
C ALA A 192 -43.16 16.17 -79.66
N ALA A 193 -44.19 16.67 -78.96
CA ALA A 193 -45.32 17.33 -79.59
C ALA A 193 -44.91 18.61 -80.34
N LYS A 194 -44.01 19.42 -79.77
CA LYS A 194 -43.48 20.62 -80.43
C LYS A 194 -42.64 20.28 -81.65
N THR A 195 -41.81 19.23 -81.60
CA THR A 195 -41.07 18.75 -82.77
C THR A 195 -42.01 18.31 -83.88
N ALA A 196 -43.03 17.51 -83.57
CA ALA A 196 -44.03 17.09 -84.56
C ALA A 196 -44.79 18.28 -85.18
N GLN A 197 -45.12 19.31 -84.39
CA GLN A 197 -45.74 20.53 -84.89
C GLN A 197 -44.83 21.27 -85.88
N LEU A 198 -43.53 21.40 -85.58
CA LEU A 198 -42.55 22.03 -86.47
C LEU A 198 -42.38 21.27 -87.78
N ASP A 199 -42.38 19.93 -87.73
CA ASP A 199 -42.24 19.10 -88.93
C ASP A 199 -43.48 19.19 -89.84
N SER A 200 -44.69 19.25 -89.25
CA SER A 200 -45.93 19.52 -90.00
C SER A 200 -45.89 20.88 -90.69
N LEU A 201 -45.49 21.93 -89.97
CA LEU A 201 -45.38 23.29 -90.54
C LEU A 201 -44.36 23.37 -91.67
N ARG A 202 -43.22 22.68 -91.55
CA ARG A 202 -42.23 22.58 -92.63
C ARG A 202 -42.81 21.90 -93.88
N THR A 203 -43.56 20.83 -93.69
CA THR A 203 -44.21 20.11 -94.80
C THR A 203 -45.23 21.00 -95.52
N GLU A 204 -45.98 21.82 -94.78
CA GLU A 204 -46.91 22.80 -95.36
C GLU A 204 -46.19 23.91 -96.13
N LEU A 205 -45.05 24.40 -95.62
CA LEU A 205 -44.21 25.41 -96.28
C LEU A 205 -43.61 24.89 -97.59
N ASP A 206 -43.05 23.69 -97.60
CA ASP A 206 -42.43 23.08 -98.79
C ASP A 206 -43.46 22.77 -99.88
N GLY A 207 -44.73 22.55 -99.52
CA GLY A 207 -45.83 22.36 -100.47
C GLY A 207 -46.35 23.65 -101.13
N LEU A 208 -45.93 24.82 -100.64
CA LEU A 208 -46.36 26.15 -101.12
C LEU A 208 -45.35 26.81 -102.06
N THR A 209 -44.19 26.20 -102.30
CA THR A 209 -43.14 26.67 -103.23
C THR A 209 -42.98 25.72 -104.40
#